data_AF-A0A934HBI6-F1
#
_entry.id   AF-A0A934HBI6-F1
#
_cell.length_a   1.000
_cell.length_b   1.000
_cell.length_c   1.000
_cell.angle_alpha   90.00
_cell.angle_beta   90.00
_cell.angle_gamma   90.00
#
_symmetry.space_group_name_H-M   'P 1'
#
loop_
_entity.id
_entity.type
_entity.pdbx_description
1 polymer ?
#
loop_
_entity_poly.entity_id
_entity_poly.type
_entity_poly.pdbx_seq_one_letter_code
_entity_poly.pdbx_strand_id
1 'polypeptide(L)'
;LLSVMFNLSLFKPMLILVLVLGTVGFTAVGTLLASMSVHARAREALLPIILMPVVLPVLISAVRASNAILNDMPREDWWPWIQLLAVADAIFLAAAFALFDYVVEE
;
A
#
# COMPACT_ATOMS: atom_id res chain seq x y z
N LEU A 1 11.81 21.28 -11.04
CA LEU A 1 12.66 21.02 -12.23
C LEU A 1 12.12 19.87 -13.09
N LEU A 2 11.90 18.67 -12.51
CA LEU A 2 11.39 17.48 -13.22
C LEU A 2 10.06 17.70 -13.96
N SER A 3 9.07 18.38 -13.37
CA SER A 3 7.75 18.63 -13.99
C SER A 3 7.81 19.48 -15.26
N VAL A 4 8.78 20.41 -15.32
CA VAL A 4 8.97 21.33 -16.46
C VAL A 4 9.76 20.65 -17.58
N MET A 5 10.67 19.73 -17.26
CA MET A 5 11.45 18.99 -18.25
C MET A 5 10.68 17.82 -18.89
N PHE A 6 9.75 17.20 -18.16
CA PHE A 6 8.98 16.04 -18.64
C PHE A 6 7.56 16.39 -19.11
N ASN A 7 7.12 17.66 -19.01
CA ASN A 7 5.75 18.10 -19.34
C ASN A 7 4.65 17.25 -18.67
N LEU A 8 4.95 16.68 -17.50
CA LEU A 8 4.02 15.87 -16.72
C LEU A 8 3.40 16.73 -15.62
N SER A 9 2.09 16.99 -15.72
CA SER A 9 1.33 17.59 -14.64
C SER A 9 1.21 16.60 -13.48
N LEU A 10 2.05 16.78 -12.46
CA LEU A 10 2.05 15.94 -11.25
C LEU A 10 0.83 16.20 -10.35
N PHE A 11 0.16 17.35 -10.52
CA PHE A 11 -1.01 17.74 -9.75
C PHE A 11 -2.30 17.18 -10.39
N LYS A 12 -2.37 15.86 -10.55
CA LYS A 12 -3.61 15.17 -10.92
C LYS A 12 -4.31 14.68 -9.63
N PRO A 13 -5.61 14.95 -9.43
CA PRO A 13 -6.35 14.49 -8.26
C PRO A 13 -6.27 12.97 -8.06
N MET A 14 -6.25 12.20 -9.16
CA MET A 14 -6.10 10.75 -9.13
C MET A 14 -4.74 10.30 -8.55
N LEU A 15 -3.66 11.05 -8.82
CA LEU A 15 -2.34 10.70 -8.30
C LEU A 15 -2.27 10.94 -6.78
N ILE A 16 -2.92 12.00 -6.30
CA ILE A 16 -3.08 12.26 -4.87
C ILE A 16 -3.84 11.10 -4.20
N LEU A 17 -4.91 10.61 -4.83
CA LEU A 17 -5.67 9.47 -4.32
C LEU A 17 -4.80 8.20 -4.23
N VAL A 18 -4.01 7.89 -5.26
CA VAL A 18 -3.08 6.75 -5.27
C VAL A 18 -2.02 6.90 -4.18
N LEU A 19 -1.49 8.10 -3.96
CA LEU A 19 -0.53 8.37 -2.90
C LEU A 19 -1.15 8.14 -1.52
N VAL A 20 -2.35 8.68 -1.27
CA VAL A 20 -3.04 8.51 0.02
C VAL A 20 -3.33 7.03 0.29
N LEU A 21 -3.91 6.30 -0.67
CA LEU A 21 -4.16 4.86 -0.55
C LEU A 21 -2.85 4.10 -0.31
N GLY A 22 -1.82 4.34 -1.13
CA GLY A 22 -0.52 3.69 -1.00
C GLY A 22 0.12 3.91 0.38
N THR A 23 0.02 5.13 0.94
CA THR A 23 0.51 5.41 2.29
C THR A 23 -0.29 4.71 3.37
N VAL A 24 -1.62 4.63 3.24
CA VAL A 24 -2.49 3.95 4.20
C VAL A 24 -2.20 2.45 4.19
N GLY A 25 -2.16 1.81 3.03
CA GLY A 25 -1.81 0.40 2.90
C GLY A 25 -0.44 0.07 3.48
N PHE A 26 0.58 0.86 3.15
CA PHE A 26 1.94 0.64 3.63
C PHE A 26 2.06 0.84 5.16
N THR A 27 1.44 1.88 5.70
CA THR A 27 1.45 2.13 7.15
C THR A 27 0.64 1.09 7.92
N ALA A 28 -0.52 0.65 7.42
CA ALA A 28 -1.31 -0.40 8.05
C ALA A 28 -0.52 -1.72 8.16
N VAL A 29 0.14 -2.15 7.08
CA VAL A 29 1.02 -3.34 7.08
C VAL A 29 2.18 -3.16 8.05
N GLY A 30 2.85 -2.00 8.03
CA GLY A 30 3.97 -1.71 8.92
C GLY A 30 3.59 -1.70 10.41
N THR A 31 2.44 -1.10 10.75
CA THR A 31 1.91 -1.04 12.12
C THR A 31 1.53 -2.43 12.63
N LEU A 32 0.84 -3.22 11.83
CA LEU A 32 0.52 -4.62 12.12
C LEU A 32 1.76 -5.44 12.43
N LEU A 33 2.78 -5.27 11.61
CA LEU A 33 4.02 -6.01 11.77
C LEU A 33 4.78 -5.57 13.03
N ALA A 34 4.82 -4.27 13.30
CA ALA A 34 5.45 -3.73 14.50
C ALA A 34 4.75 -4.23 15.77
N SER A 35 3.41 -4.28 15.80
CA SER A 35 2.67 -4.78 16.97
C SER A 35 2.89 -6.27 17.22
N MET A 36 2.89 -7.09 16.17
CA MET A 36 3.24 -8.52 16.25
C MET A 36 4.70 -8.72 16.72
N SER A 37 5.63 -7.87 16.29
CA SER A 37 7.05 -7.98 16.63
C SER A 37 7.34 -7.74 18.11
N VAL A 38 6.51 -6.95 18.81
CA VAL A 38 6.64 -6.71 20.25
C VAL A 38 6.38 -7.99 21.07
N HIS A 39 5.54 -8.90 20.55
CA HIS A 39 5.09 -10.10 21.28
C HIS A 39 5.74 -11.40 20.76
N ALA A 40 6.29 -11.42 19.53
CA ALA A 40 6.88 -12.60 18.92
C ALA A 40 8.39 -12.76 19.23
N ARG A 41 8.73 -13.44 20.34
CA ARG A 41 10.12 -13.75 20.75
C ARG A 41 10.93 -14.68 19.81
N ALA A 42 10.42 -15.13 18.66
CA ALA A 42 11.15 -16.10 17.83
C ALA A 42 10.80 -16.05 16.32
N ARG A 43 11.38 -15.09 15.59
CA ARG A 43 11.98 -15.23 14.23
C ARG A 43 11.99 -13.88 13.53
N GLU A 44 13.02 -13.10 13.83
CA GLU A 44 13.47 -11.93 13.06
C GLU A 44 13.69 -12.23 11.56
N ALA A 45 13.69 -13.52 11.16
CA ALA A 45 13.78 -13.97 9.77
C ALA A 45 12.43 -14.33 9.09
N LEU A 46 11.34 -14.57 9.84
CA LEU A 46 10.02 -14.85 9.22
C LEU A 46 9.30 -13.58 8.81
N LEU A 47 9.44 -12.52 9.61
CA LEU A 47 8.82 -11.22 9.36
C LEU A 47 9.20 -10.65 7.97
N PRO A 48 10.48 -10.61 7.55
CA PRO A 48 10.87 -10.16 6.20
C PRO A 48 10.36 -11.07 5.07
N ILE A 49 10.31 -12.38 5.31
CA ILE A 49 9.86 -13.38 4.33
C ILE A 49 8.36 -13.25 4.04
N ILE A 50 7.56 -12.89 5.03
CA ILE A 50 6.11 -12.68 4.87
C ILE A 50 5.81 -11.24 4.45
N LEU A 51 6.57 -10.25 4.94
CA LEU A 51 6.44 -8.84 4.53
C LEU A 51 6.57 -8.65 3.02
N MET A 52 7.63 -9.22 2.44
CA MET A 52 7.97 -9.00 1.05
C MET A 52 6.81 -9.39 0.10
N PRO A 53 6.23 -10.60 0.15
CA PRO A 53 5.09 -10.96 -0.69
C PRO A 53 3.82 -10.16 -0.38
N VAL A 54 3.65 -9.65 0.83
CA VAL A 54 2.48 -8.89 1.26
C VAL A 54 2.52 -7.43 0.80
N VAL A 55 3.71 -6.82 0.82
CA VAL A 55 3.92 -5.42 0.39
C VAL A 55 4.00 -5.32 -1.14
N LEU A 56 4.48 -6.36 -1.83
CA LEU A 56 4.57 -6.40 -3.29
C LEU A 56 3.26 -6.05 -4.03
N PRO A 57 2.09 -6.62 -3.73
CA PRO A 57 0.84 -6.28 -4.43
C PRO A 57 0.46 -4.81 -4.25
N VAL A 58 0.65 -4.23 -3.06
CA VAL A 58 0.40 -2.81 -2.76
C VAL A 58 1.36 -1.92 -3.57
N LEU A 59 2.65 -2.25 -3.59
CA LEU A 59 3.65 -1.51 -4.36
C LEU A 59 3.39 -1.60 -5.87
N ILE A 60 3.12 -2.79 -6.39
CA ILE A 60 2.87 -3.00 -7.82
C ILE A 60 1.62 -2.23 -8.26
N SER A 61 0.54 -2.29 -7.50
CA SER A 61 -0.69 -1.56 -7.81
C SER A 61 -0.50 -0.05 -7.76
N ALA A 62 0.20 0.48 -6.74
CA ALA A 62 0.51 1.90 -6.65
C ALA A 62 1.41 2.39 -7.80
N VAL A 63 2.47 1.65 -8.15
CA VAL A 63 3.39 2.00 -9.25
C VAL A 63 2.68 1.92 -10.60
N ARG A 64 1.88 0.87 -10.85
CA ARG A 64 1.13 0.69 -12.10
C ARG A 64 0.06 1.77 -12.27
N ALA A 65 -0.70 2.08 -11.22
CA ALA A 65 -1.68 3.16 -11.24
C ALA A 65 -1.00 4.51 -11.53
N SER A 66 0.08 4.82 -10.80
CA SER A 66 0.83 6.07 -10.98
C SER A 66 1.40 6.21 -12.39
N ASN A 67 2.00 5.14 -12.94
CA ASN A 67 2.56 5.14 -14.29
C ASN A 67 1.48 5.39 -15.35
N ALA A 68 0.34 4.70 -15.26
CA ALA A 68 -0.78 4.86 -16.19
C ALA A 68 -1.42 6.26 -16.11
N ILE A 69 -1.56 6.84 -14.91
CA ILE A 69 -2.08 8.20 -14.71
C ILE A 69 -1.11 9.26 -15.25
N LEU A 70 0.21 9.06 -15.08
CA LEU A 70 1.23 9.97 -15.59
C LEU A 70 1.30 9.92 -17.12
N ASN A 71 1.14 8.74 -17.73
CA ASN A 71 1.14 8.59 -19.19
C ASN A 71 -0.19 8.97 -19.86
N ASP A 72 -1.16 9.53 -19.13
CA ASP A 72 -2.50 9.89 -19.63
C ASP A 72 -3.21 8.71 -20.32
N MET A 73 -3.00 7.50 -19.80
CA MET A 73 -3.66 6.30 -20.30
C MET A 73 -5.18 6.31 -20.01
N PRO A 74 -5.99 5.63 -20.84
CA PRO A 74 -7.42 5.46 -20.61
C PRO A 74 -7.77 5.01 -19.18
N ARG A 75 -8.97 5.39 -18.71
CA ARG A 75 -9.47 5.01 -17.37
C ARG A 75 -9.42 3.51 -17.11
N GLU A 76 -9.69 2.72 -18.14
CA GLU A 76 -9.70 1.26 -18.09
C GLU A 76 -8.34 0.67 -17.69
N ASP A 77 -7.25 1.39 -17.97
CA ASP A 77 -5.89 0.92 -17.70
C ASP A 77 -5.42 1.22 -16.28
N TRP A 78 -5.93 2.28 -15.62
CA TRP A 78 -5.53 2.65 -14.26
C TRP A 78 -6.57 2.35 -13.17
N TRP A 79 -7.86 2.29 -13.52
CA TRP A 79 -8.94 2.05 -12.57
C TRP A 79 -8.84 0.71 -11.83
N PRO A 80 -8.54 -0.42 -12.50
CA PRO A 80 -8.40 -1.72 -11.82
C PRO A 80 -7.28 -1.75 -10.78
N TRP A 81 -6.19 -1.01 -11.02
CA TRP A 81 -5.07 -0.94 -10.07
C TRP A 81 -5.43 -0.15 -8.81
N ILE A 82 -6.22 0.91 -8.94
CA ILE A 82 -6.76 1.64 -7.78
C ILE A 82 -7.70 0.74 -6.98
N GLN A 83 -8.57 -0.03 -7.65
CA GLN A 83 -9.44 -0.99 -6.97
C GLN A 83 -8.65 -2.08 -6.24
N LEU A 84 -7.60 -2.62 -6.88
CA LEU A 84 -6.73 -3.60 -6.25
C LEU A 84 -6.03 -3.02 -5.00
N LEU A 85 -5.55 -1.78 -5.08
CA LEU A 85 -4.94 -1.07 -3.95
C LEU A 85 -5.94 -0.87 -2.82
N ALA A 86 -7.16 -0.40 -3.13
CA ALA A 86 -8.21 -0.18 -2.13
C ALA A 86 -8.67 -1.49 -1.46
N VAL A 87 -8.78 -2.59 -2.23
CA VAL A 87 -9.11 -3.92 -1.67
C VAL A 87 -7.98 -4.42 -0.76
N ALA A 88 -6.72 -4.24 -1.17
CA ALA A 88 -5.58 -4.60 -0.34
C ALA A 88 -5.59 -3.80 0.98
N ASP A 89 -5.79 -2.49 0.92
CA ASP A 89 -5.88 -1.62 2.10
C ASP A 89 -7.01 -2.06 3.05
N ALA A 90 -8.18 -2.38 2.50
CA ALA A 90 -9.31 -2.85 3.29
C ALA A 90 -9.01 -4.18 4.00
N ILE A 91 -8.34 -5.12 3.32
CA ILE A 91 -7.93 -6.40 3.92
C ILE A 91 -6.95 -6.16 5.06
N PHE A 92 -5.93 -5.30 4.87
CA PHE A 92 -4.95 -5.02 5.91
C PHE A 92 -5.53 -4.25 7.09
N LEU A 93 -6.43 -3.30 6.86
CA LEU A 93 -7.14 -2.61 7.93
C LEU A 93 -8.05 -3.57 8.71
N ALA A 94 -8.76 -4.46 8.03
CA ALA A 94 -9.59 -5.47 8.68
C ALA A 94 -8.74 -6.45 9.49
N ALA A 95 -7.59 -6.90 8.96
CA ALA A 95 -6.64 -7.73 9.67
C ALA A 95 -6.03 -6.99 10.88
N ALA A 96 -5.73 -5.69 10.73
CA ALA A 96 -5.24 -4.85 11.81
C ALA A 96 -6.25 -4.74 12.94
N PHE A 97 -7.51 -4.52 12.60
CA PHE A 97 -8.59 -4.45 13.57
C PHE A 97 -8.83 -5.81 14.26
N ALA A 98 -8.89 -6.91 13.51
CA ALA A 98 -9.14 -8.24 14.07
C ALA A 98 -7.98 -8.74 14.95
N LEU A 99 -6.74 -8.40 14.63
CA LEU A 99 -5.58 -8.79 15.42
C LEU A 99 -5.38 -7.87 16.63
N PHE A 100 -5.91 -6.65 16.61
CA PHE A 100 -5.78 -5.71 17.71
C PHE A 100 -6.29 -6.31 19.02
N ASP A 101 -7.45 -6.97 19.01
CA ASP A 101 -7.99 -7.64 20.20
C ASP A 101 -7.03 -8.71 20.74
N TYR A 102 -6.44 -9.53 19.86
CA TYR A 102 -5.46 -10.55 20.25
C TYR A 102 -4.17 -9.94 20.83
N VAL A 103 -3.73 -8.79 20.32
CA VAL A 103 -2.52 -8.09 20.80
C VAL A 103 -2.76 -7.33 22.10
N VAL A 104 -4.01 -6.96 22.40
CA VAL A 104 -4.38 -6.15 23.58
C VAL A 104 -4.89 -7.02 24.75
N GLU A 105 -5.42 -8.21 24.49
CA GLU A 105 -5.85 -9.15 25.55
C GLU A 105 -4.71 -9.89 26.27
N GLU A 106 -3.46 -9.75 25.82
CA GLU A 106 -2.24 -10.24 26.50
C GLU A 106 -1.40 -9.09 27.11
#